data_AF-A0A0E3K4G0-F1
#
_entry.id   AF-A0A0E3K4G0-F1
#
_cell.length_a   1.000
_cell.length_b   1.000
_cell.length_c   1.000
_cell.angle_alpha   90.00
_cell.angle_beta   90.00
_cell.angle_gamma   90.00
#
_symmetry.space_group_name_H-M   'P 1'
#
loop_
_entity.id
_entity.type
_entity.pdbx_description
1 polymer ?
#
loop_
_entity_poly.entity_id
_entity_poly.type
_entity_poly.pdbx_seq_one_letter_code
_entity_poly.pdbx_strand_id
1 'polypeptide(L)'
;MENQNKIKLNNQQIEELTLEIIQLKNQTAKNIMEIGKRLLLIKRSLKHGDFLQYLEQKVDYTSRTAQRFIKVYEEFGNTTTLSDLEPSKLISLTKVPKKDREKFIQDNNIKNMSCRQIEQAIRDMRGATHTKMVSVKSSTQISKQKNPMDTVPQAEESNSTDNIWEDTIKLYDEIILRTGNFYTDANSNLKLTDIESLLISKYLNKEITHNQLKQIIEQNKLNIPFIQDEEKFNVLLNDLEMSNSYEQYDSEGNIYYSVLETDYLNFEDVWNYAWEKDEEERKGYIKDDNYRFTKDNIKIAKGYIDTDDYICIFRDDELFAYYKMKSDYKNFIINLFKFYNIDKKYLSLVDLFIKQQKKDEYIEQQKYFKKAESNAKLTYKKDDECYMLTTYAVDRDCIEVYKDYRRITIVPFEVGMCLENPEFYYTIMIGDWIDDIRDKVKFELKYLIEFRKKLMAKSKKVKKEADEAKRRQEEEWRKAYQDFNFDNFRTKKNAAIDMFTEDEQKFLKDMLQDKTLWKKFYVKTAIKVHPDRVAKDGEIAVKKAENQMKLLNAINDKIQKCC
;
A
#
# COMPACT_ATOMS: atom_id res chain seq x y z
N MET A 1 -8.92 -33.49 -31.04
CA MET A 1 -8.00 -32.55 -31.71
C MET A 1 -8.85 -31.56 -32.47
N GLU A 2 -9.17 -30.43 -31.84
CA GLU A 2 -9.93 -29.36 -32.49
C GLU A 2 -8.99 -28.45 -33.27
N ASN A 3 -9.33 -28.27 -34.54
CA ASN A 3 -8.70 -27.39 -35.51
C ASN A 3 -8.71 -25.94 -35.00
N GLN A 4 -7.57 -25.42 -34.55
CA GLN A 4 -7.35 -23.98 -34.48
C GLN A 4 -7.07 -23.47 -35.89
N ASN A 5 -8.09 -22.89 -36.51
CA ASN A 5 -7.96 -22.07 -37.71
C ASN A 5 -6.92 -20.96 -37.46
N LYS A 6 -5.75 -21.05 -38.11
CA LYS A 6 -4.81 -19.93 -38.23
C LYS A 6 -5.43 -18.87 -39.13
N ILE A 7 -6.10 -17.89 -38.53
CA ILE A 7 -6.49 -16.66 -39.23
C ILE A 7 -5.20 -15.91 -39.59
N LYS A 8 -4.92 -15.76 -40.89
CA LYS A 8 -3.79 -14.98 -41.40
C LYS A 8 -4.33 -13.60 -41.79
N LEU A 9 -3.92 -12.57 -41.06
CA LEU A 9 -4.32 -11.17 -41.29
C LEU A 9 -3.77 -10.69 -42.64
N ASN A 10 -4.56 -9.90 -43.37
CA ASN A 10 -4.11 -9.23 -44.59
C ASN A 10 -3.43 -7.87 -44.26
N ASN A 11 -2.75 -7.26 -45.24
CA ASN A 11 -1.98 -6.02 -45.00
C ASN A 11 -2.84 -4.85 -44.48
N GLN A 12 -4.07 -4.70 -44.97
CA GLN A 12 -4.98 -3.65 -44.48
C GLN A 12 -5.35 -3.87 -43.01
N GLN A 13 -5.66 -5.11 -42.62
CA GLN A 13 -5.93 -5.48 -41.23
C GLN A 13 -4.70 -5.28 -40.33
N ILE A 14 -3.49 -5.51 -40.85
CA ILE A 14 -2.24 -5.26 -40.13
C ILE A 14 -2.04 -3.76 -39.89
N GLU A 15 -2.32 -2.91 -40.89
CA GLU A 15 -2.24 -1.45 -40.76
C GLU A 15 -3.28 -0.91 -39.76
N GLU A 16 -4.52 -1.38 -39.83
CA GLU A 16 -5.59 -1.04 -38.88
C GLU A 16 -5.21 -1.43 -37.46
N LEU A 17 -4.77 -2.67 -37.23
CA LEU A 17 -4.29 -3.14 -35.93
C LEU A 17 -3.05 -2.38 -35.45
N THR A 18 -2.17 -1.95 -36.35
CA THR A 18 -0.99 -1.14 -36.00
C THR A 18 -1.41 0.24 -35.50
N LEU A 19 -2.38 0.89 -36.14
CA LEU A 19 -2.94 2.16 -35.69
C LEU A 19 -3.62 2.00 -34.32
N GLU A 20 -4.39 0.92 -34.12
CA GLU A 20 -5.00 0.60 -32.82
C GLU A 20 -3.94 0.39 -31.72
N ILE A 21 -2.87 -0.33 -32.00
CA ILE A 21 -1.76 -0.52 -31.06
C ILE A 21 -1.14 0.84 -30.69
N ILE A 22 -0.88 1.72 -31.66
CA ILE A 22 -0.33 3.05 -31.40
C ILE A 22 -1.27 3.88 -30.53
N GLN A 23 -2.59 3.83 -30.79
CA GLN A 23 -3.59 4.49 -29.97
C GLN A 23 -3.61 3.96 -28.53
N LEU A 24 -3.59 2.63 -28.35
CA LEU A 24 -3.52 1.97 -27.04
C LEU A 24 -2.25 2.36 -26.26
N LYS A 25 -1.10 2.46 -26.96
CA LYS A 25 0.16 2.91 -26.35
C LYS A 25 0.07 4.35 -25.83
N ASN A 26 -0.53 5.25 -26.61
CA ASN A 26 -0.74 6.65 -26.21
C ASN A 26 -1.74 6.78 -25.05
N GLN A 27 -2.82 5.99 -25.08
CA GLN A 27 -3.78 5.94 -23.99
C GLN A 27 -3.14 5.44 -22.70
N THR A 28 -2.24 4.46 -22.79
CA THR A 28 -1.48 3.94 -21.65
C THR A 28 -0.59 5.02 -21.02
N ALA A 29 0.06 5.87 -21.82
CA ALA A 29 0.88 6.97 -21.31
C ALA A 29 0.04 7.99 -20.52
N LYS A 30 -1.10 8.39 -21.10
CA LYS A 30 -2.06 9.28 -20.44
C LYS A 30 -2.59 8.66 -19.15
N ASN A 31 -2.92 7.37 -19.17
CA ASN A 31 -3.37 6.65 -17.98
C ASN A 31 -2.29 6.65 -16.89
N ILE A 32 -1.02 6.39 -17.21
CA ILE A 32 0.08 6.40 -16.24
C ILE A 32 0.23 7.78 -15.58
N MET A 33 0.17 8.86 -16.37
CA MET A 33 0.26 10.22 -15.85
C MET A 33 -0.93 10.58 -14.95
N GLU A 34 -2.13 10.16 -15.33
CA GLU A 34 -3.38 10.42 -14.60
C GLU A 34 -3.51 9.54 -13.33
N ILE A 35 -2.92 8.33 -13.36
CA ILE A 35 -2.70 7.48 -12.18
C ILE A 35 -1.69 8.16 -11.24
N GLY A 36 -0.55 8.62 -11.75
CA GLY A 36 0.45 9.35 -10.97
C GLY A 36 -0.14 10.56 -10.23
N LYS A 37 -0.98 11.34 -10.90
CA LYS A 37 -1.75 12.45 -10.31
C LYS A 37 -2.63 12.01 -9.15
N ARG A 38 -3.43 10.96 -9.34
CA ARG A 38 -4.33 10.42 -8.29
C ARG A 38 -3.53 9.86 -7.12
N LEU A 39 -2.47 9.10 -7.40
CA LEU A 39 -1.59 8.54 -6.38
C LEU A 39 -0.95 9.65 -5.55
N LEU A 40 -0.52 10.75 -6.17
CA LEU A 40 0.01 11.92 -5.44
C LEU A 40 -1.05 12.58 -4.56
N LEU A 41 -2.28 12.77 -5.07
CA LEU A 41 -3.39 13.32 -4.29
C LEU A 41 -3.73 12.43 -3.09
N ILE A 42 -3.77 11.11 -3.28
CA ILE A 42 -4.02 10.14 -2.22
C ILE A 42 -2.86 10.13 -1.22
N LYS A 43 -1.61 10.11 -1.68
CA LYS A 43 -0.41 10.15 -0.82
C LYS A 43 -0.42 11.37 0.11
N ARG A 44 -0.87 12.53 -0.40
CA ARG A 44 -1.01 13.78 0.38
C ARG A 44 -2.21 13.80 1.32
N SER A 45 -3.22 12.96 1.08
CA SER A 45 -4.47 12.92 1.85
C SER A 45 -4.48 11.86 2.94
N LEU A 46 -3.61 10.85 2.82
CA LEU A 46 -3.47 9.77 3.79
C LEU A 46 -2.50 10.16 4.91
N LYS A 47 -2.68 9.54 6.07
CA LYS A 47 -1.75 9.70 7.19
C LYS A 47 -0.44 8.98 6.88
N HIS A 48 0.64 9.44 7.50
CA HIS A 48 1.95 8.78 7.41
C HIS A 48 1.81 7.27 7.72
N GLY A 49 2.33 6.43 6.83
CA GLY A 49 2.28 4.96 6.95
C GLY A 49 1.13 4.27 6.18
N ASP A 50 0.02 4.96 5.92
CA ASP A 50 -1.16 4.33 5.29
C ASP A 50 -1.02 4.18 3.77
N PHE A 51 -0.10 4.92 3.14
CA PHE A 51 0.05 4.92 1.68
C PHE A 51 0.52 3.57 1.13
N LEU A 52 1.46 2.89 1.79
CA LEU A 52 1.94 1.58 1.34
C LEU A 52 0.83 0.52 1.45
N GLN A 53 0.09 0.52 2.55
CA GLN A 53 -1.04 -0.38 2.72
C GLN A 53 -2.15 -0.09 1.70
N TYR A 54 -2.39 1.19 1.38
CA TYR A 54 -3.32 1.58 0.32
C TYR A 54 -2.88 1.04 -1.05
N LEU A 55 -1.59 1.17 -1.38
CA LEU A 55 -1.06 0.69 -2.66
C LEU A 55 -1.25 -0.82 -2.83
N GLU A 56 -0.91 -1.59 -1.79
CA GLU A 56 -1.02 -3.05 -1.80
C GLU A 56 -2.49 -3.52 -1.81
N GLN A 57 -3.34 -2.94 -0.94
CA GLN A 57 -4.69 -3.47 -0.72
C GLN A 57 -5.76 -2.89 -1.65
N LYS A 58 -5.53 -1.73 -2.29
CA LYS A 58 -6.57 -1.03 -3.07
C LYS A 58 -6.28 -0.91 -4.55
N VAL A 59 -5.00 -0.86 -4.94
CA VAL A 59 -4.62 -0.63 -6.35
C VAL A 59 -3.59 -1.62 -6.89
N ASP A 60 -3.17 -2.59 -6.08
CA ASP A 60 -2.23 -3.66 -6.44
C ASP A 60 -0.93 -3.13 -7.08
N TYR A 61 -0.38 -2.07 -6.49
CA TYR A 61 0.89 -1.48 -6.92
C TYR A 61 1.97 -1.66 -5.87
N THR A 62 3.20 -1.89 -6.35
CA THR A 62 4.38 -1.75 -5.50
C THR A 62 4.67 -0.27 -5.25
N SER A 63 5.37 0.02 -4.14
CA SER A 63 5.87 1.37 -3.85
C SER A 63 6.66 1.95 -5.02
N ARG A 64 7.55 1.13 -5.62
CA ARG A 64 8.39 1.51 -6.76
C ARG A 64 7.56 1.91 -7.99
N THR A 65 6.53 1.14 -8.34
CA THR A 65 5.63 1.45 -9.47
C THR A 65 4.85 2.74 -9.21
N ALA A 66 4.29 2.90 -8.00
CA ALA A 66 3.54 4.09 -7.62
C ALA A 66 4.42 5.35 -7.64
N GLN A 67 5.65 5.27 -7.14
CA GLN A 67 6.61 6.36 -7.17
C GLN A 67 7.03 6.72 -8.59
N ARG A 68 7.29 5.74 -9.47
CA ARG A 68 7.59 5.99 -10.89
C ARG A 68 6.44 6.77 -11.57
N PHE A 69 5.19 6.39 -11.32
CA PHE A 69 4.03 7.09 -11.89
C PHE A 69 3.82 8.49 -11.32
N ILE A 70 3.97 8.66 -9.99
CA ILE A 70 3.94 9.98 -9.34
C ILE A 70 5.01 10.88 -9.93
N LYS A 71 6.25 10.40 -10.05
CA LYS A 71 7.38 11.17 -10.61
C LYS A 71 7.12 11.61 -12.05
N VAL A 72 6.56 10.72 -12.89
CA VAL A 72 6.12 11.08 -14.25
C VAL A 72 5.11 12.24 -14.22
N TYR A 73 4.14 12.21 -13.31
CA TYR A 73 3.17 13.30 -13.18
C TYR A 73 3.78 14.59 -12.62
N GLU A 74 4.61 14.54 -11.59
CA GLU A 74 5.23 15.72 -10.99
C GLU A 74 6.15 16.44 -11.98
N GLU A 75 6.79 15.67 -12.87
CA GLU A 75 7.74 16.19 -13.83
C GLU A 75 7.10 16.61 -15.17
N PHE A 76 6.03 15.93 -15.61
CA PHE A 76 5.44 16.12 -16.95
C PHE A 76 3.94 16.46 -16.94
N GLY A 77 3.30 16.51 -15.77
CA GLY A 77 1.84 16.68 -15.64
C GLY A 77 1.28 18.01 -16.17
N ASN A 78 2.13 19.01 -16.37
CA ASN A 78 1.78 20.33 -16.94
C ASN A 78 2.25 20.51 -18.39
N THR A 79 2.89 19.49 -19.00
CA THR A 79 3.46 19.58 -20.35
C THR A 79 2.58 18.83 -21.35
N THR A 80 1.73 19.56 -22.08
CA THR A 80 0.86 19.01 -23.13
C THR A 80 1.63 18.42 -24.31
N THR A 81 2.89 18.81 -24.48
CA THR A 81 3.76 18.38 -25.58
C THR A 81 4.37 16.99 -25.41
N LEU A 82 4.33 16.42 -24.20
CA LEU A 82 4.90 15.11 -23.87
C LEU A 82 3.84 14.03 -23.63
N SER A 83 2.54 14.38 -23.63
CA SER A 83 1.45 13.43 -23.42
C SER A 83 1.25 12.40 -24.54
N ASP A 84 1.93 12.59 -25.68
CA ASP A 84 1.92 11.69 -26.83
C ASP A 84 3.16 10.78 -26.89
N LEU A 85 4.02 10.81 -25.86
CA LEU A 85 5.14 9.89 -25.73
C LEU A 85 4.72 8.59 -25.04
N GLU A 86 5.29 7.47 -25.48
CA GLU A 86 5.08 6.19 -24.83
C GLU A 86 5.51 6.22 -23.34
N PRO A 87 4.84 5.48 -22.45
CA PRO A 87 5.08 5.61 -21.02
C PRO A 87 6.51 5.24 -20.61
N SER A 88 7.10 4.26 -21.27
CA SER A 88 8.50 3.87 -21.08
C SER A 88 9.47 5.01 -21.40
N LYS A 89 9.19 5.82 -22.44
CA LYS A 89 9.99 7.01 -22.78
C LYS A 89 9.84 8.10 -21.72
N LEU A 90 8.63 8.33 -21.24
CA LEU A 90 8.38 9.30 -20.15
C LEU A 90 9.16 8.91 -18.89
N ILE A 91 9.11 7.64 -18.51
CA ILE A 91 9.86 7.11 -17.37
C ILE A 91 11.37 7.29 -17.60
N SER A 92 11.91 6.95 -18.79
CA SER A 92 13.34 7.14 -19.08
C SER A 92 13.75 8.62 -19.03
N LEU A 93 12.90 9.55 -19.50
CA LEU A 93 13.18 10.99 -19.44
C LEU A 93 13.24 11.55 -18.00
N THR A 94 12.59 10.90 -17.02
CA THR A 94 12.74 11.29 -15.60
C THR A 94 14.18 11.13 -15.10
N LYS A 95 15.00 10.31 -15.77
CA LYS A 95 16.42 10.11 -15.47
C LYS A 95 17.27 11.31 -15.94
N VAL A 96 16.77 12.21 -16.80
CA VAL A 96 17.50 13.42 -17.22
C VAL A 96 17.31 14.52 -16.19
N PRO A 97 18.38 15.18 -15.68
CA PRO A 97 18.25 16.32 -14.77
C PRO A 97 17.32 17.40 -15.34
N LYS A 98 16.44 17.97 -14.50
CA LYS A 98 15.39 18.90 -14.94
C LYS A 98 15.93 20.08 -15.77
N LYS A 99 17.09 20.63 -15.37
CA LYS A 99 17.77 21.76 -16.03
C LYS A 99 18.27 21.43 -17.44
N ASP A 100 18.58 20.18 -17.72
CA ASP A 100 19.16 19.73 -19.00
C ASP A 100 18.12 19.07 -19.90
N ARG A 101 16.89 18.89 -19.40
CA ARG A 101 15.86 18.08 -20.04
C ARG A 101 15.24 18.72 -21.27
N GLU A 102 14.94 20.02 -21.23
CA GLU A 102 14.44 20.73 -22.41
C GLU A 102 15.45 20.69 -23.54
N LYS A 103 16.72 20.92 -23.21
CA LYS A 103 17.82 20.82 -24.16
C LYS A 103 17.98 19.39 -24.67
N PHE A 104 17.92 18.38 -23.80
CA PHE A 104 17.96 16.96 -24.21
C PHE A 104 16.83 16.59 -25.19
N ILE A 105 15.61 17.07 -24.93
CA ILE A 105 14.44 16.82 -25.78
C ILE A 105 14.55 17.58 -27.12
N GLN A 106 15.19 18.75 -27.15
CA GLN A 106 15.45 19.50 -28.38
C GLN A 106 16.57 18.87 -29.22
N ASP A 107 17.64 18.43 -28.56
CA ASP A 107 18.82 17.86 -29.20
C ASP A 107 18.59 16.42 -29.70
N ASN A 108 17.56 15.73 -29.20
CA ASN A 108 17.24 14.35 -29.54
C ASN A 108 15.82 14.23 -30.10
N ASN A 109 15.62 13.47 -31.18
CA ASN A 109 14.30 13.20 -31.72
C ASN A 109 13.56 12.11 -30.90
N ILE A 110 13.20 12.46 -29.66
CA ILE A 110 12.57 11.57 -28.67
C ILE A 110 11.32 10.86 -29.21
N LYS A 111 10.56 11.52 -30.10
CA LYS A 111 9.37 10.92 -30.72
C LYS A 111 9.72 9.70 -31.57
N ASN A 112 10.81 9.76 -32.34
CA ASN A 112 11.19 8.71 -33.28
C ASN A 112 12.24 7.73 -32.72
N MET A 113 12.91 8.08 -31.62
CA MET A 113 13.86 7.18 -30.97
C MET A 113 13.15 6.06 -30.21
N SER A 114 13.68 4.85 -30.25
CA SER A 114 13.27 3.77 -29.34
C SER A 114 13.67 4.11 -27.89
N CYS A 115 13.03 3.48 -26.89
CA CYS A 115 13.42 3.68 -25.49
C CYS A 115 14.90 3.35 -25.25
N ARG A 116 15.43 2.32 -25.91
CA ARG A 116 16.86 1.97 -25.86
C ARG A 116 17.76 3.09 -26.39
N GLN A 117 17.37 3.73 -27.48
CA GLN A 117 18.12 4.88 -28.03
C GLN A 117 18.05 6.09 -27.11
N ILE A 118 16.90 6.32 -26.47
CA ILE A 118 16.75 7.40 -25.48
C ILE A 118 17.63 7.13 -24.27
N GLU A 119 17.61 5.91 -23.73
CA GLU A 119 18.49 5.52 -22.62
C GLU A 119 19.97 5.58 -23.00
N GLN A 120 20.33 5.21 -24.24
CA GLN A 120 21.69 5.40 -24.74
C GLN A 120 22.08 6.88 -24.80
N ALA A 121 21.23 7.76 -25.33
CA ALA A 121 21.52 9.19 -25.37
C ALA A 121 21.61 9.81 -23.96
N ILE A 122 20.82 9.33 -23.00
CA ILE A 122 20.93 9.73 -21.58
C ILE A 122 22.28 9.26 -21.01
N ARG A 123 22.71 8.03 -21.33
CA ARG A 123 24.03 7.51 -20.95
C ARG A 123 25.17 8.30 -21.56
N ASP A 124 25.07 8.67 -22.84
CA ASP A 124 26.11 9.44 -23.55
C ASP A 124 26.20 10.88 -23.01
N MET A 125 25.07 11.50 -22.68
CA MET A 125 25.02 12.81 -22.01
C MET A 125 25.67 12.76 -20.62
N ARG A 126 25.36 11.72 -19.83
CA ARG A 126 25.97 11.50 -18.50
C ARG A 126 27.45 11.16 -18.62
N GLY A 127 27.85 10.36 -19.60
CA GLY A 127 29.24 10.04 -19.89
C GLY A 127 30.06 11.26 -20.31
N ALA A 128 29.54 12.11 -21.20
CA ALA A 128 30.21 13.33 -21.64
C ALA A 128 30.34 14.40 -20.54
N THR A 129 29.39 14.45 -19.59
CA THR A 129 29.49 15.29 -18.39
C THR A 129 30.46 14.71 -17.37
N HIS A 130 30.53 13.39 -17.23
CA HIS A 130 31.51 12.70 -16.39
C HIS A 130 32.95 12.93 -16.89
N THR A 131 33.21 12.87 -18.21
CA THR A 131 34.54 13.11 -18.79
C THR A 131 35.01 14.57 -18.59
N LYS A 132 34.09 15.55 -18.68
CA LYS A 132 34.39 16.97 -18.39
C LYS A 132 34.62 17.24 -16.90
N MET A 133 33.94 16.51 -16.01
CA MET A 133 34.17 16.62 -14.56
C MET A 133 35.47 15.95 -14.11
N VAL A 134 35.90 14.86 -14.75
CA VAL A 134 37.19 14.19 -14.47
C VAL A 134 38.37 15.09 -14.85
N SER A 135 38.27 15.89 -15.92
CA SER A 135 39.33 16.85 -16.30
C SER A 135 39.40 18.10 -15.41
N VAL A 136 38.36 18.39 -14.62
CA VAL A 136 38.31 19.56 -13.71
C VAL A 136 38.61 19.15 -12.26
N LYS A 137 38.33 17.90 -11.86
CA LYS A 137 38.65 17.36 -10.53
C LYS A 137 40.13 16.99 -10.34
N SER A 138 40.94 16.95 -11.40
CA SER A 138 42.40 16.73 -11.31
C SER A 138 43.18 17.94 -10.77
N SER A 139 42.53 19.09 -10.49
CA SER A 139 43.18 20.28 -9.94
C SER A 139 42.58 20.80 -8.62
N THR A 140 41.79 20.01 -7.88
CA THR A 140 41.33 20.41 -6.55
C THR A 140 41.61 19.32 -5.52
N GLN A 141 42.66 19.54 -4.72
CA GLN A 141 43.00 18.74 -3.55
C GLN A 141 41.84 18.79 -2.55
N ILE A 142 41.21 17.65 -2.30
CA ILE A 142 40.42 17.38 -1.10
C ILE A 142 41.09 16.21 -0.38
N SER A 143 41.28 16.41 0.92
CA SER A 143 42.06 15.62 1.87
C SER A 143 41.59 14.17 1.99
N LYS A 144 42.54 13.24 1.90
CA LYS A 144 42.42 11.84 2.30
C LYS A 144 42.09 11.75 3.80
N GLN A 145 40.92 11.25 4.17
CA GLN A 145 40.67 10.72 5.52
C GLN A 145 41.07 9.24 5.58
N LYS A 146 41.61 8.85 6.74
CA LYS A 146 42.34 7.61 7.00
C LYS A 146 41.38 6.53 7.48
N ASN A 147 41.16 5.49 6.66
CA ASN A 147 40.61 4.23 7.13
C ASN A 147 41.65 3.52 8.03
N PRO A 148 41.25 2.93 9.17
CA PRO A 148 42.15 2.09 9.96
C PRO A 148 42.28 0.70 9.30
N MET A 149 43.03 0.64 8.20
CA MET A 149 43.66 -0.60 7.73
C MET A 149 44.92 -0.23 6.93
N ASP A 150 45.99 0.13 7.66
CA ASP A 150 47.34 0.14 7.11
C ASP A 150 47.76 -1.32 6.85
N THR A 151 47.53 -1.77 5.61
CA THR A 151 48.54 -2.36 4.73
C THR A 151 47.95 -2.34 3.33
N VAL A 152 48.39 -1.38 2.52
CA VAL A 152 48.28 -1.42 1.06
C VAL A 152 49.49 -2.23 0.59
N PRO A 153 49.34 -3.46 0.06
CA PRO A 153 50.33 -3.96 -0.88
C PRO A 153 50.21 -3.08 -2.12
N GLN A 154 51.28 -2.36 -2.44
CA GLN A 154 51.41 -1.75 -3.74
C GLN A 154 51.20 -2.83 -4.82
N ALA A 155 50.56 -2.42 -5.91
CA ALA A 155 50.27 -3.27 -7.04
C ALA A 155 51.53 -3.99 -7.54
N GLU A 156 51.62 -5.27 -7.22
CA GLU A 156 52.38 -6.25 -7.98
C GLU A 156 51.38 -7.25 -8.56
N GLU A 157 51.48 -7.48 -9.87
CA GLU A 157 50.66 -8.39 -10.65
C GLU A 157 50.77 -9.84 -10.13
N SER A 158 49.95 -10.24 -9.16
CA SER A 158 49.73 -11.66 -8.81
C SER A 158 48.56 -11.93 -7.83
N ASN A 159 47.43 -11.21 -7.90
CA ASN A 159 46.29 -11.63 -7.06
C ASN A 159 45.58 -12.85 -7.68
N SER A 160 45.77 -14.02 -7.05
CA SER A 160 45.06 -15.25 -7.42
C SER A 160 43.55 -15.06 -7.35
N THR A 161 42.81 -15.72 -8.23
CA THR A 161 41.34 -15.67 -8.27
C THR A 161 40.70 -16.22 -7.00
N ASP A 162 41.38 -17.12 -6.30
CA ASP A 162 40.97 -17.63 -4.98
C ASP A 162 40.83 -16.50 -3.96
N ASN A 163 41.75 -15.53 -3.98
CA ASN A 163 41.71 -14.37 -3.07
C ASN A 163 40.48 -13.49 -3.33
N ILE A 164 40.10 -13.30 -4.59
CA ILE A 164 38.94 -12.46 -4.96
C ILE A 164 37.62 -13.08 -4.49
N TRP A 165 37.49 -14.40 -4.63
CA TRP A 165 36.29 -15.11 -4.19
C TRP A 165 36.17 -15.10 -2.66
N GLU A 166 37.24 -15.41 -1.94
CA GLU A 166 37.29 -15.33 -0.48
C GLU A 166 36.97 -13.92 0.02
N ASP A 167 37.52 -12.89 -0.61
CA ASP A 167 37.25 -11.50 -0.26
C ASP A 167 35.80 -11.08 -0.57
N THR A 168 35.17 -11.69 -1.56
CA THR A 168 33.74 -11.48 -1.84
C THR A 168 32.87 -12.10 -0.75
N ILE A 169 33.22 -13.29 -0.25
CA ILE A 169 32.55 -13.90 0.90
C ILE A 169 32.74 -13.05 2.16
N LYS A 170 33.96 -12.59 2.45
CA LYS A 170 34.22 -11.71 3.60
C LYS A 170 33.42 -10.41 3.52
N LEU A 171 33.32 -9.81 2.33
CA LEU A 171 32.53 -8.61 2.11
C LEU A 171 31.03 -8.86 2.35
N TYR A 172 30.50 -9.99 1.87
CA TYR A 172 29.13 -10.40 2.15
C TYR A 172 28.87 -10.56 3.66
N ASP A 173 29.76 -11.26 4.35
CA ASP A 173 29.68 -11.46 5.80
C ASP A 173 29.80 -10.13 6.55
N GLU A 174 30.65 -9.21 6.10
CA GLU A 174 30.79 -7.87 6.70
C GLU A 174 29.52 -7.04 6.54
N ILE A 175 28.88 -7.06 5.36
CA ILE A 175 27.61 -6.38 5.14
C ILE A 175 26.56 -6.92 6.11
N ILE A 176 26.36 -8.23 6.17
CA ILE A 176 25.40 -8.83 7.10
C ILE A 176 25.72 -8.49 8.55
N LEU A 177 27.00 -8.53 8.93
CA LEU A 177 27.42 -8.22 10.28
C LEU A 177 27.07 -6.77 10.67
N ARG A 178 27.23 -5.81 9.75
CA ARG A 178 27.08 -4.37 10.02
C ARG A 178 25.70 -3.81 9.69
N THR A 179 24.89 -4.51 8.89
CA THR A 179 23.54 -4.07 8.48
C THR A 179 22.42 -5.01 8.94
N GLY A 180 22.75 -6.25 9.29
CA GLY A 180 21.83 -7.29 9.77
C GLY A 180 21.15 -8.09 8.67
N ASN A 181 21.34 -7.74 7.39
CA ASN A 181 20.75 -8.45 6.25
C ASN A 181 21.52 -8.18 4.95
N PHE A 182 21.40 -9.08 3.97
CA PHE A 182 21.77 -8.82 2.59
C PHE A 182 20.50 -8.93 1.72
N TYR A 183 20.18 -7.88 0.98
CA TYR A 183 19.10 -7.89 -0.01
C TYR A 183 19.69 -8.07 -1.41
N THR A 184 18.94 -8.79 -2.23
CA THR A 184 19.12 -8.86 -3.69
C THR A 184 17.79 -8.50 -4.33
N ASP A 185 17.80 -7.62 -5.34
CA ASP A 185 16.60 -7.35 -6.14
C ASP A 185 16.30 -8.60 -6.98
N ALA A 186 15.36 -9.42 -6.50
CA ALA A 186 14.89 -10.66 -7.15
C ALA A 186 14.14 -10.45 -8.48
N ASN A 187 14.17 -9.23 -9.04
CA ASN A 187 13.48 -8.86 -10.27
C ASN A 187 14.23 -9.31 -11.53
N SER A 188 15.43 -9.86 -11.39
CA SER A 188 16.09 -10.54 -12.50
C SER A 188 15.46 -11.94 -12.66
N ASN A 189 15.17 -12.37 -13.88
CA ASN A 189 14.76 -13.75 -14.18
C ASN A 189 15.84 -14.80 -13.82
N LEU A 190 16.97 -14.34 -13.28
CA LEU A 190 18.12 -15.08 -12.85
C LEU A 190 18.10 -15.26 -11.34
N LYS A 191 17.92 -16.51 -10.91
CA LYS A 191 17.98 -16.91 -9.50
C LYS A 191 19.43 -17.00 -9.04
N LEU A 192 20.11 -15.86 -8.98
CA LEU A 192 21.44 -15.76 -8.37
C LEU A 192 21.33 -15.84 -6.84
N THR A 193 22.34 -16.44 -6.23
CA THR A 193 22.58 -16.34 -4.78
C THR A 193 23.09 -14.93 -4.43
N ASP A 194 23.03 -14.57 -3.16
CA ASP A 194 23.49 -13.25 -2.69
C ASP A 194 24.96 -12.98 -3.03
N ILE A 195 25.82 -13.99 -2.87
CA ILE A 195 27.26 -13.88 -3.13
C ILE A 195 27.53 -13.77 -4.64
N GLU A 196 26.77 -14.48 -5.47
CA GLU A 196 26.84 -14.34 -6.93
C GLU A 196 26.40 -12.94 -7.37
N SER A 197 25.33 -12.40 -6.77
CA SER A 197 24.88 -11.03 -7.02
C SER A 197 25.96 -10.01 -6.61
N LEU A 198 26.57 -10.19 -5.43
CA LEU A 198 27.65 -9.33 -4.95
C LEU A 198 28.87 -9.37 -5.88
N LEU A 199 29.23 -10.55 -6.37
CA LEU A 199 30.34 -10.71 -7.32
C LEU A 199 30.07 -9.92 -8.62
N ILE A 200 28.81 -9.91 -9.10
CA ILE A 200 28.44 -9.07 -10.24
C ILE A 200 28.53 -7.58 -9.90
N SER A 201 28.11 -7.14 -8.71
CA SER A 201 28.26 -5.73 -8.31
C SER A 201 29.74 -5.30 -8.30
N LYS A 202 30.65 -6.16 -7.82
CA LYS A 202 32.10 -5.91 -7.90
C LYS A 202 32.58 -5.78 -9.36
N TYR A 203 32.06 -6.62 -10.25
CA TYR A 203 32.35 -6.51 -11.69
C TYR A 203 31.80 -5.21 -12.31
N LEU A 204 30.55 -4.84 -12.00
CA LEU A 204 29.93 -3.58 -12.47
C LEU A 204 30.66 -2.34 -11.93
N ASN A 205 31.19 -2.41 -10.71
CA ASN A 205 32.06 -1.39 -10.11
C ASN A 205 33.51 -1.44 -10.64
N LYS A 206 33.83 -2.35 -11.57
CA LYS A 206 35.18 -2.55 -12.13
C LYS A 206 36.25 -2.91 -11.10
N GLU A 207 35.86 -3.48 -9.95
CA GLU A 207 36.80 -4.02 -8.96
C GLU A 207 37.46 -5.31 -9.45
N ILE A 208 36.76 -6.04 -10.32
CA ILE A 208 37.25 -7.26 -10.97
C ILE A 208 37.08 -7.15 -12.47
N THR A 209 38.03 -7.71 -13.21
CA THR A 209 38.00 -7.75 -14.67
C THR A 209 37.06 -8.84 -15.20
N HIS A 210 36.63 -8.70 -16.45
CA HIS A 210 35.81 -9.72 -17.14
C HIS A 210 36.46 -11.12 -17.15
N ASN A 211 37.79 -11.17 -17.31
CA ASN A 211 38.56 -12.42 -17.26
C ASN A 211 38.63 -13.02 -15.85
N GLN A 212 38.82 -12.21 -14.82
CA GLN A 212 38.81 -12.69 -13.43
C GLN A 212 37.42 -13.22 -13.06
N LEU A 213 36.35 -12.53 -13.44
CA LEU A 213 34.98 -13.00 -13.24
C LEU A 213 34.75 -14.37 -13.89
N LYS A 214 35.18 -14.55 -15.15
CA LYS A 214 35.12 -15.85 -15.84
C LYS A 214 35.80 -16.96 -15.04
N GLN A 215 37.04 -16.71 -14.61
CA GLN A 215 37.83 -17.71 -13.89
C GLN A 215 37.17 -18.09 -12.56
N ILE A 216 36.64 -17.11 -11.81
CA ILE A 216 35.95 -17.35 -10.54
C ILE A 216 34.68 -18.18 -10.76
N ILE A 217 33.90 -17.87 -11.81
CA ILE A 217 32.69 -18.64 -12.18
C ILE A 217 33.04 -20.09 -12.50
N GLU A 218 34.08 -20.32 -13.29
CA GLU A 218 34.51 -21.67 -13.69
C GLU A 218 35.07 -22.47 -12.51
N GLN A 219 35.91 -21.85 -11.67
CA GLN A 219 36.53 -22.49 -10.51
C GLN A 219 35.51 -22.88 -9.44
N ASN A 220 34.55 -21.99 -9.15
CA ASN A 220 33.56 -22.18 -8.09
C ASN A 220 32.22 -22.74 -8.57
N LYS A 221 32.09 -23.02 -9.88
CA LYS A 221 30.89 -23.56 -10.53
C LYS A 221 29.63 -22.73 -10.24
N LEU A 222 29.75 -21.41 -10.41
CA LEU A 222 28.68 -20.44 -10.15
C LEU A 222 27.61 -20.47 -11.25
N ASN A 223 26.38 -20.12 -10.91
CA ASN A 223 25.22 -20.10 -11.82
C ASN A 223 25.08 -18.78 -12.59
N ILE A 224 26.17 -18.05 -12.78
CA ILE A 224 26.19 -16.78 -13.50
C ILE A 224 26.27 -17.04 -15.02
N PRO A 225 25.33 -16.53 -15.84
CA PRO A 225 25.31 -16.73 -17.29
C PRO A 225 26.36 -15.85 -17.96
N PHE A 226 27.59 -16.35 -18.04
CA PHE A 226 28.72 -15.58 -18.55
C PHE A 226 28.72 -15.50 -20.09
N ILE A 227 28.91 -14.29 -20.63
CA ILE A 227 29.10 -14.05 -22.07
C ILE A 227 30.54 -13.58 -22.29
N GLN A 228 31.29 -14.25 -23.17
CA GLN A 228 32.71 -13.94 -23.41
C GLN A 228 32.92 -12.53 -23.99
N ASP A 229 31.99 -12.06 -24.80
CA ASP A 229 31.94 -10.69 -25.33
C ASP A 229 31.47 -9.73 -24.23
N GLU A 230 32.40 -8.89 -23.75
CA GLU A 230 32.19 -8.00 -22.60
C GLU A 230 31.05 -6.99 -22.83
N GLU A 231 30.95 -6.43 -24.04
CA GLU A 231 29.88 -5.48 -24.38
C GLU A 231 28.51 -6.14 -24.29
N LYS A 232 28.37 -7.35 -24.86
CA LYS A 232 27.12 -8.13 -24.78
C LYS A 232 26.81 -8.56 -23.35
N PHE A 233 27.83 -8.92 -22.57
CA PHE A 233 27.64 -9.27 -21.17
C PHE A 233 27.12 -8.07 -20.36
N ASN A 234 27.72 -6.88 -20.56
CA ASN A 234 27.26 -5.65 -19.92
C ASN A 234 25.83 -5.27 -20.33
N VAL A 235 25.43 -5.50 -21.58
CA VAL A 235 24.04 -5.30 -22.02
C VAL A 235 23.09 -6.25 -21.28
N LEU A 236 23.44 -7.53 -21.15
CA LEU A 236 22.66 -8.50 -20.38
C LEU A 236 22.50 -8.05 -18.93
N LEU A 237 23.59 -7.69 -18.25
CA LEU A 237 23.55 -7.29 -16.85
C LEU A 237 22.69 -6.02 -16.62
N ASN A 238 22.76 -5.05 -17.53
CA ASN A 238 21.93 -3.84 -17.47
C ASN A 238 20.43 -4.16 -17.61
N ASP A 239 20.06 -5.08 -18.51
CA ASP A 239 18.67 -5.50 -18.72
C ASP A 239 18.08 -6.23 -17.48
N LEU A 240 18.93 -6.75 -16.59
CA LEU A 240 18.52 -7.46 -15.37
C LEU A 240 18.22 -6.51 -14.19
N GLU A 241 18.52 -5.21 -14.30
CA GLU A 241 18.34 -4.20 -13.23
C GLU A 241 18.78 -4.72 -11.84
N MET A 242 19.94 -5.40 -11.77
CA MET A 242 20.38 -6.02 -10.53
C MET A 242 20.88 -4.97 -9.53
N SER A 243 20.29 -4.97 -8.34
CA SER A 243 20.73 -4.16 -7.20
C SER A 243 20.83 -5.04 -5.95
N ASN A 244 21.75 -4.75 -5.06
CA ASN A 244 21.94 -5.47 -3.80
C ASN A 244 22.50 -4.54 -2.72
N SER A 245 22.68 -5.07 -1.51
CA SER A 245 23.13 -4.29 -0.34
C SER A 245 24.51 -3.66 -0.42
N TYR A 246 25.30 -3.93 -1.47
CA TYR A 246 26.57 -3.25 -1.68
C TYR A 246 26.41 -2.01 -2.58
N GLU A 247 25.34 -1.95 -3.37
CA GLU A 247 25.00 -0.80 -4.23
C GLU A 247 24.15 0.21 -3.44
N GLN A 248 24.62 1.44 -3.33
CA GLN A 248 23.99 2.53 -2.60
C GLN A 248 23.73 3.72 -3.51
N TYR A 249 22.90 4.66 -3.06
CA TYR A 249 22.50 5.84 -3.83
C TYR A 249 22.77 7.11 -3.04
N ASP A 250 23.43 8.08 -3.64
CA ASP A 250 23.52 9.41 -3.02
C ASP A 250 22.21 10.20 -3.18
N SER A 251 22.13 11.35 -2.52
CA SER A 251 21.03 12.31 -2.58
C SER A 251 20.74 12.85 -4.00
N GLU A 252 21.70 12.75 -4.92
CA GLU A 252 21.53 13.12 -6.33
C GLU A 252 21.06 11.93 -7.20
N GLY A 253 21.00 10.72 -6.63
CA GLY A 253 20.64 9.47 -7.29
C GLY A 253 21.78 8.83 -8.08
N ASN A 254 23.03 9.19 -7.79
CA ASN A 254 24.20 8.50 -8.33
C ASN A 254 24.48 7.23 -7.52
N ILE A 255 24.94 6.19 -8.23
CA ILE A 255 25.29 4.91 -7.61
C ILE A 255 26.71 4.99 -7.05
N TYR A 256 26.89 4.53 -5.82
CA TYR A 256 28.19 4.25 -5.23
C TYR A 256 28.16 2.87 -4.55
N TYR A 257 29.34 2.28 -4.31
CA TYR A 257 29.44 0.95 -3.73
C TYR A 257 30.06 1.05 -2.34
N SER A 258 29.35 0.54 -1.34
CA SER A 258 29.73 0.64 0.07
C SER A 258 29.05 -0.43 0.90
N VAL A 259 29.75 -0.89 1.93
CA VAL A 259 29.19 -1.78 2.98
C VAL A 259 28.03 -1.11 3.72
N LEU A 260 28.07 0.23 3.80
CA LEU A 260 27.10 1.02 4.53
C LEU A 260 26.51 2.14 3.66
N GLU A 261 25.22 2.42 3.87
CA GLU A 261 24.55 3.61 3.34
C GLU A 261 25.02 4.86 4.09
N THR A 262 26.12 5.45 3.63
CA THR A 262 26.76 6.59 4.29
C THR A 262 26.20 7.93 3.88
N ASP A 263 25.55 8.04 2.71
CA ASP A 263 25.02 9.34 2.27
C ASP A 263 23.83 9.76 3.14
N TYR A 264 22.84 8.87 3.31
CA TYR A 264 21.70 9.16 4.18
C TYR A 264 22.06 9.04 5.67
N LEU A 265 22.85 8.03 6.06
CA LEU A 265 23.13 7.76 7.48
C LEU A 265 24.47 8.34 7.97
N ASN A 266 24.99 9.40 7.34
CA ASN A 266 26.19 10.07 7.87
C ASN A 266 25.94 10.72 9.23
N PHE A 267 27.02 10.91 9.97
CA PHE A 267 26.97 11.48 11.31
C PHE A 267 26.34 12.87 11.35
N GLU A 268 26.63 13.75 10.39
CA GLU A 268 26.10 15.12 10.38
C GLU A 268 24.57 15.11 10.29
N ASP A 269 24.00 14.28 9.40
CA ASP A 269 22.56 14.22 9.19
C ASP A 269 21.84 13.51 10.34
N VAL A 270 22.41 12.41 10.83
CA VAL A 270 21.82 11.62 11.93
C VAL A 270 21.96 12.35 13.27
N TRP A 271 23.19 12.76 13.57
CA TRP A 271 23.60 13.24 14.88
C TRP A 271 23.42 14.74 15.05
N ASN A 272 23.54 15.55 14.00
CA ASN A 272 23.44 17.00 14.13
C ASN A 272 22.09 17.54 13.63
N TYR A 273 21.65 17.18 12.42
CA TYR A 273 20.52 17.86 11.77
C TYR A 273 19.15 17.22 11.90
N ALA A 274 19.06 15.89 12.05
CA ALA A 274 17.84 15.09 12.05
C ALA A 274 16.88 15.40 10.87
N TRP A 275 17.00 14.60 9.80
CA TRP A 275 16.03 14.15 8.78
C TRP A 275 14.75 14.95 8.46
N GLU A 276 14.34 14.90 7.20
CA GLU A 276 13.13 15.53 6.66
C GLU A 276 11.81 14.87 7.15
N LYS A 277 11.31 15.36 8.29
CA LYS A 277 9.86 15.46 8.57
C LYS A 277 9.50 16.92 8.80
N ASP A 278 8.19 17.23 8.88
CA ASP A 278 7.74 18.62 9.08
C ASP A 278 8.49 19.30 10.24
N GLU A 279 8.76 20.58 10.05
CA GLU A 279 9.69 21.37 10.85
C GLU A 279 9.34 21.41 12.35
N GLU A 280 8.07 21.28 12.74
CA GLU A 280 7.65 21.26 14.15
C GLU A 280 7.94 19.92 14.83
N GLU A 281 7.69 18.80 14.16
CA GLU A 281 8.00 17.46 14.69
C GLU A 281 9.52 17.26 14.81
N ARG A 282 10.28 17.78 13.82
CA ARG A 282 11.75 17.84 13.83
C ARG A 282 12.30 18.63 15.02
N LYS A 283 11.75 19.82 15.28
CA LYS A 283 12.13 20.65 16.43
C LYS A 283 11.82 19.99 17.77
N GLY A 284 10.77 19.18 17.86
CA GLY A 284 10.46 18.37 19.04
C GLY A 284 11.49 17.27 19.31
N TYR A 285 11.85 16.48 18.29
CA TYR A 285 12.84 15.41 18.41
C TYR A 285 14.25 15.91 18.77
N ILE A 286 14.71 16.98 18.11
CA ILE A 286 16.03 17.57 18.37
C ILE A 286 16.10 18.19 19.76
N LYS A 287 15.00 18.79 20.24
CA LYS A 287 14.95 19.47 21.54
C LYS A 287 14.96 18.49 22.73
N ASP A 288 14.45 17.29 22.54
CA ASP A 288 14.30 16.31 23.61
C ASP A 288 15.45 15.28 23.70
N ASP A 289 16.40 15.28 22.74
CA ASP A 289 17.60 14.41 22.69
C ASP A 289 17.31 12.91 22.89
N ASN A 290 16.09 12.48 22.56
CA ASN A 290 15.53 11.22 23.03
C ASN A 290 16.28 9.97 22.54
N TYR A 291 17.01 10.04 21.42
CA TYR A 291 17.67 8.89 20.82
C TYR A 291 19.18 9.03 20.64
N ARG A 292 19.82 10.10 21.11
CA ARG A 292 21.26 10.27 20.94
C ARG A 292 21.96 9.90 22.24
N PHE A 293 22.74 8.83 22.21
CA PHE A 293 23.44 8.30 23.37
C PHE A 293 24.93 8.17 23.07
N THR A 294 25.76 8.79 23.90
CA THR A 294 27.23 8.79 23.73
C THR A 294 27.91 8.16 24.93
N LYS A 295 28.96 7.38 24.68
CA LYS A 295 29.94 6.99 25.69
C LYS A 295 31.30 6.78 25.03
N ASP A 296 32.30 7.50 25.52
CA ASP A 296 33.64 7.55 24.92
C ASP A 296 33.55 7.87 23.41
N ASN A 297 34.08 7.01 22.54
CA ASN A 297 34.03 7.15 21.08
C ASN A 297 32.84 6.46 20.41
N ILE A 298 31.97 5.79 21.18
CA ILE A 298 30.79 5.12 20.63
C ILE A 298 29.55 5.98 20.85
N LYS A 299 28.80 6.16 19.77
CA LYS A 299 27.56 6.95 19.72
C LYS A 299 26.46 6.11 19.09
N ILE A 300 25.26 6.17 19.65
CA ILE A 300 24.08 5.51 19.10
C ILE A 300 23.01 6.56 18.86
N ALA A 301 22.44 6.59 17.66
CA ALA A 301 21.38 7.49 17.29
C ALA A 301 20.30 6.81 16.45
N LYS A 302 19.11 7.40 16.41
CA LYS A 302 18.03 6.97 15.53
C LYS A 302 18.20 7.61 14.16
N GLY A 303 18.29 6.80 13.12
CA GLY A 303 18.35 7.26 11.73
C GLY A 303 17.21 6.77 10.87
N TYR A 304 17.14 7.29 9.64
CA TYR A 304 16.04 7.03 8.73
C TYR A 304 16.53 6.91 7.29
N ILE A 305 16.06 5.88 6.58
CA ILE A 305 16.19 5.78 5.12
C ILE A 305 14.78 5.58 4.59
N ASP A 306 14.34 6.44 3.69
CA ASP A 306 12.97 6.46 3.15
C ASP A 306 11.90 6.46 4.26
N THR A 307 11.21 5.33 4.46
CA THR A 307 10.14 5.15 5.45
C THR A 307 10.56 4.25 6.62
N ASP A 308 11.79 3.78 6.62
CA ASP A 308 12.30 2.84 7.60
C ASP A 308 13.17 3.53 8.64
N ASP A 309 12.93 3.17 9.90
CA ASP A 309 13.70 3.64 11.04
C ASP A 309 14.86 2.69 11.31
N TYR A 310 16.01 3.24 11.65
CA TYR A 310 17.24 2.52 11.92
C TYR A 310 17.84 2.94 13.27
N ILE A 311 18.48 1.98 13.94
CA ILE A 311 19.45 2.27 15.00
C ILE A 311 20.82 2.37 14.34
N CYS A 312 21.44 3.55 14.40
CA CYS A 312 22.75 3.83 13.84
C CYS A 312 23.79 3.83 14.97
N ILE A 313 24.92 3.19 14.72
CA ILE A 313 26.07 3.15 15.61
C ILE A 313 27.18 3.90 14.92
N PHE A 314 27.74 4.89 15.61
CA PHE A 314 28.91 5.63 15.16
C PHE A 314 30.09 5.31 16.07
N ARG A 315 31.26 5.25 15.46
CA ARG A 315 32.54 5.13 16.14
C ARG A 315 33.42 6.25 15.62
N ASP A 316 33.91 7.09 16.53
CA ASP A 316 34.76 8.24 16.16
C ASP A 316 34.11 9.17 15.11
N ASP A 317 32.80 9.37 15.23
CA ASP A 317 31.95 10.18 14.33
C ASP A 317 31.79 9.65 12.90
N GLU A 318 32.16 8.40 12.65
CA GLU A 318 31.88 7.70 11.40
C GLU A 318 30.83 6.61 11.61
N LEU A 319 29.97 6.42 10.60
CA LEU A 319 28.95 5.37 10.64
C LEU A 319 29.64 4.00 10.70
N PHE A 320 29.40 3.28 11.79
CA PHE A 320 30.03 2.00 12.05
C PHE A 320 29.10 0.84 11.70
N ALA A 321 27.82 0.94 12.01
CA ALA A 321 26.80 -0.05 11.68
C ALA A 321 25.41 0.58 11.77
N TYR A 322 24.43 -0.02 11.11
CA TYR A 322 23.03 0.36 11.31
C TYR A 322 22.12 -0.84 11.17
N TYR A 323 21.00 -0.86 11.89
CA TYR A 323 20.06 -1.97 11.83
C TYR A 323 18.64 -1.45 11.82
N LYS A 324 17.78 -2.07 11.01
CA LYS A 324 16.36 -1.70 10.94
C LYS A 324 15.71 -1.90 12.31
N MET A 325 14.95 -0.92 12.81
CA MET A 325 14.37 -0.98 14.16
C MET A 325 13.37 -2.13 14.36
N LYS A 326 12.78 -2.65 13.28
CA LYS A 326 11.90 -3.82 13.31
C LYS A 326 12.65 -5.18 13.27
N SER A 327 13.97 -5.16 13.19
CA SER A 327 14.82 -6.36 13.15
C SER A 327 15.28 -6.78 14.55
N ASP A 328 16.01 -7.89 14.64
CA ASP A 328 16.67 -8.35 15.87
C ASP A 328 17.99 -7.60 16.15
N TYR A 329 17.94 -6.27 16.05
CA TYR A 329 19.12 -5.40 16.10
C TYR A 329 19.92 -5.58 17.39
N LYS A 330 19.28 -5.91 18.52
CA LYS A 330 20.01 -6.15 19.78
C LYS A 330 20.99 -7.31 19.64
N ASN A 331 20.56 -8.42 19.05
CA ASN A 331 21.43 -9.58 18.84
C ASN A 331 22.49 -9.30 17.77
N PHE A 332 22.14 -8.56 16.71
CA PHE A 332 23.13 -8.12 15.71
C PHE A 332 24.23 -7.25 16.34
N ILE A 333 23.87 -6.29 17.19
CA ILE A 333 24.84 -5.42 17.86
C ILE A 333 25.72 -6.20 18.85
N ILE A 334 25.16 -7.17 19.57
CA ILE A 334 25.95 -8.07 20.44
C ILE A 334 26.99 -8.84 19.62
N ASN A 335 26.58 -9.38 18.46
CA ASN A 335 27.49 -10.11 17.56
C ASN A 335 28.55 -9.18 16.96
N LEU A 336 28.15 -7.98 16.50
CA LEU A 336 29.05 -6.94 16.01
C LEU A 336 30.12 -6.59 17.05
N PHE A 337 29.70 -6.31 18.29
CA PHE A 337 30.62 -5.93 19.35
C PHE A 337 31.58 -7.06 19.71
N LYS A 338 31.10 -8.31 19.72
CA LYS A 338 31.95 -9.48 19.91
C LYS A 338 32.97 -9.63 18.78
N PHE A 339 32.56 -9.45 17.53
CA PHE A 339 33.43 -9.60 16.35
C PHE A 339 34.55 -8.55 16.33
N TYR A 340 34.21 -7.28 16.54
CA TYR A 340 35.18 -6.17 16.55
C TYR A 340 35.85 -5.95 17.92
N ASN A 341 35.67 -6.87 18.87
CA ASN A 341 36.21 -6.79 20.23
C ASN A 341 35.89 -5.45 20.94
N ILE A 342 34.68 -4.94 20.73
CA ILE A 342 34.15 -3.74 21.38
C ILE A 342 33.68 -4.11 22.79
N ASP A 343 34.10 -3.31 23.78
CA ASP A 343 33.78 -3.56 25.18
C ASP A 343 32.26 -3.60 25.42
N LYS A 344 31.80 -4.65 26.13
CA LYS A 344 30.38 -4.84 26.48
C LYS A 344 29.79 -3.69 27.27
N LYS A 345 30.60 -2.84 27.90
CA LYS A 345 30.15 -1.61 28.59
C LYS A 345 29.37 -0.65 27.68
N TYR A 346 29.52 -0.74 26.36
CA TYR A 346 28.80 0.10 25.39
C TYR A 346 27.39 -0.42 25.08
N LEU A 347 27.07 -1.69 25.43
CA LEU A 347 25.70 -2.22 25.30
C LEU A 347 24.69 -1.46 26.17
N SER A 348 25.14 -0.75 27.20
CA SER A 348 24.28 0.14 27.97
C SER A 348 23.64 1.24 27.12
N LEU A 349 24.30 1.68 26.04
CA LEU A 349 23.73 2.65 25.09
C LEU A 349 22.56 2.04 24.31
N VAL A 350 22.68 0.76 23.93
CA VAL A 350 21.60 0.01 23.25
C VAL A 350 20.41 -0.16 24.20
N ASP A 351 20.65 -0.46 25.47
CA ASP A 351 19.58 -0.59 26.46
C ASP A 351 18.88 0.76 26.73
N LEU A 352 19.60 1.88 26.71
CA LEU A 352 19.00 3.23 26.76
C LEU A 352 18.12 3.51 25.55
N PHE A 353 18.61 3.16 24.35
CA PHE A 353 17.84 3.28 23.11
C PHE A 353 16.53 2.47 23.16
N ILE A 354 16.61 1.20 23.57
CA ILE A 354 15.42 0.33 23.75
C ILE A 354 14.46 0.92 24.79
N LYS A 355 14.98 1.48 25.87
CA LYS A 355 14.16 2.11 26.91
C LYS A 355 13.41 3.32 26.36
N GLN A 356 14.04 4.15 25.54
CA GLN A 356 13.35 5.24 24.87
C GLN A 356 12.30 4.73 23.89
N GLN A 357 12.63 3.72 23.07
CA GLN A 357 11.68 3.13 22.13
C GLN A 357 10.38 2.68 22.83
N LYS A 358 10.51 1.97 23.96
CA LYS A 358 9.35 1.54 24.75
C LYS A 358 8.54 2.70 25.33
N LYS A 359 9.21 3.81 25.69
CA LYS A 359 8.55 5.02 26.19
C LYS A 359 7.71 5.67 25.07
N ASP A 360 8.27 5.79 23.87
CA ASP A 360 7.56 6.40 22.74
C ASP A 360 6.41 5.51 22.26
N GLU A 361 6.61 4.19 22.18
CA GLU A 361 5.56 3.21 21.89
C GLU A 361 4.40 3.32 22.89
N TYR A 362 4.70 3.50 24.18
CA TYR A 362 3.68 3.69 25.21
C TYR A 362 2.92 5.02 25.05
N ILE A 363 3.61 6.12 24.72
CA ILE A 363 2.97 7.42 24.42
C ILE A 363 2.07 7.32 23.19
N GLU A 364 2.50 6.61 22.16
CA GLU A 364 1.71 6.39 20.94
C GLU A 364 0.46 5.55 21.23
N GLN A 365 0.61 4.47 22.01
CA GLN A 365 -0.51 3.67 22.51
C GLN A 365 -1.52 4.52 23.28
N GLN A 366 -1.06 5.43 24.15
CA GLN A 366 -1.93 6.38 24.85
C GLN A 366 -2.71 7.29 23.89
N LYS A 367 -2.06 7.80 22.84
CA LYS A 367 -2.72 8.65 21.83
C LYS A 367 -3.80 7.87 21.08
N TYR A 368 -3.49 6.65 20.62
CA TYR A 368 -4.48 5.79 19.95
C TYR A 368 -5.64 5.43 20.85
N PHE A 369 -5.37 5.04 22.10
CA PHE A 369 -6.38 4.72 23.08
C PHE A 369 -7.33 5.90 23.32
N LYS A 370 -6.80 7.11 23.54
CA LYS A 370 -7.62 8.32 23.75
C LYS A 370 -8.52 8.63 22.55
N LYS A 371 -8.01 8.43 21.33
CA LYS A 371 -8.77 8.60 20.09
C LYS A 371 -9.85 7.52 19.92
N ALA A 372 -9.55 6.27 20.25
CA ALA A 372 -10.53 5.19 20.23
C ALA A 372 -11.64 5.47 21.27
N GLU A 373 -11.25 5.89 22.48
CA GLU A 373 -12.18 6.24 23.54
C GLU A 373 -13.10 7.40 23.15
N SER A 374 -12.58 8.46 22.52
CA SER A 374 -13.40 9.60 22.11
C SER A 374 -14.42 9.24 21.03
N ASN A 375 -14.11 8.24 20.20
CA ASN A 375 -14.95 7.80 19.08
C ASN A 375 -15.82 6.57 19.42
N ALA A 376 -15.69 6.04 20.64
CA ALA A 376 -16.39 4.83 21.04
C ALA A 376 -17.88 5.10 21.19
N LYS A 377 -18.69 4.25 20.53
CA LYS A 377 -20.13 4.19 20.71
C LYS A 377 -20.48 3.66 22.09
N LEU A 378 -19.66 2.82 22.69
CA LEU A 378 -19.82 2.33 24.07
C LEU A 378 -18.45 2.02 24.65
N THR A 379 -18.20 2.45 25.89
CA THR A 379 -16.96 2.16 26.61
C THR A 379 -17.26 1.52 27.96
N TYR A 380 -16.53 0.46 28.29
CA TYR A 380 -16.49 -0.14 29.61
C TYR A 380 -15.04 -0.24 30.07
N LYS A 381 -14.76 0.28 31.27
CA LYS A 381 -13.44 0.30 31.88
C LYS A 381 -13.51 -0.31 33.26
N LYS A 382 -12.61 -1.23 33.56
CA LYS A 382 -12.46 -1.80 34.89
C LYS A 382 -11.01 -2.22 35.10
N ASP A 383 -10.40 -1.70 36.15
CA ASP A 383 -8.99 -1.91 36.50
C ASP A 383 -8.09 -1.54 35.31
N ASP A 384 -7.25 -2.45 34.82
CA ASP A 384 -6.40 -2.25 33.65
C ASP A 384 -7.08 -2.67 32.33
N GLU A 385 -8.33 -3.13 32.33
CA GLU A 385 -9.02 -3.57 31.11
C GLU A 385 -10.03 -2.55 30.60
N CYS A 386 -10.07 -2.38 29.27
CA CYS A 386 -11.06 -1.54 28.61
C CYS A 386 -11.62 -2.20 27.35
N TYR A 387 -12.94 -2.16 27.22
CA TYR A 387 -13.71 -2.71 26.12
C TYR A 387 -14.50 -1.57 25.46
N MET A 388 -14.30 -1.40 24.16
CA MET A 388 -14.93 -0.32 23.41
C MET A 388 -15.65 -0.88 22.19
N LEU A 389 -16.88 -0.40 21.95
CA LEU A 389 -17.54 -0.55 20.66
C LEU A 389 -17.18 0.66 19.81
N THR A 390 -16.48 0.46 18.69
CA THR A 390 -16.07 1.51 17.76
C THR A 390 -16.53 1.18 16.34
N THR A 391 -16.55 2.19 15.48
CA THR A 391 -16.83 1.99 14.06
C THR A 391 -15.59 1.42 13.38
N TYR A 392 -15.71 0.26 12.75
CA TYR A 392 -14.62 -0.39 12.00
C TYR A 392 -14.60 0.07 10.54
N ALA A 393 -15.77 0.09 9.90
CA ALA A 393 -15.96 0.54 8.53
C ALA A 393 -17.39 1.07 8.34
N VAL A 394 -17.74 1.51 7.13
CA VAL A 394 -19.12 1.88 6.79
C VAL A 394 -20.04 0.70 7.11
N ASP A 395 -21.10 0.97 7.89
CA ASP A 395 -22.10 0.00 8.36
C ASP A 395 -21.52 -1.22 9.09
N ARG A 396 -20.39 -1.06 9.79
CA ARG A 396 -19.73 -2.17 10.47
C ARG A 396 -19.00 -1.70 11.73
N ASP A 397 -19.41 -2.23 12.88
CA ASP A 397 -18.73 -1.97 14.15
C ASP A 397 -17.71 -3.06 14.50
N CYS A 398 -16.83 -2.76 15.45
CA CYS A 398 -15.96 -3.73 16.08
C CYS A 398 -15.91 -3.53 17.60
N ILE A 399 -15.45 -4.57 18.29
CA ILE A 399 -15.03 -4.48 19.68
C ILE A 399 -13.52 -4.35 19.71
N GLU A 400 -13.03 -3.26 20.28
CA GLU A 400 -11.62 -3.09 20.62
C GLU A 400 -11.42 -3.37 22.09
N VAL A 401 -10.41 -4.20 22.40
CA VAL A 401 -10.06 -4.57 23.77
C VAL A 401 -8.65 -4.11 24.07
N TYR A 402 -8.51 -3.42 25.19
CA TYR A 402 -7.27 -2.80 25.65
C TYR A 402 -6.90 -3.31 27.04
N LYS A 403 -5.59 -3.45 27.27
CA LYS A 403 -4.98 -3.57 28.59
C LYS A 403 -4.10 -2.34 28.83
N ASP A 404 -4.37 -1.57 29.87
CA ASP A 404 -3.94 -0.19 30.04
C ASP A 404 -4.24 0.63 28.77
N TYR A 405 -3.20 1.00 28.02
CA TYR A 405 -3.30 1.70 26.74
C TYR A 405 -2.99 0.80 25.54
N ARG A 406 -2.52 -0.43 25.77
CA ARG A 406 -2.14 -1.36 24.72
C ARG A 406 -3.38 -2.05 24.18
N ARG A 407 -3.63 -1.90 22.88
CA ARG A 407 -4.68 -2.66 22.20
C ARG A 407 -4.26 -4.13 22.10
N ILE A 408 -5.07 -5.01 22.66
CA ILE A 408 -4.81 -6.45 22.64
C ILE A 408 -5.46 -7.10 21.42
N THR A 409 -6.72 -6.75 21.12
CA THR A 409 -7.43 -7.32 19.98
C THR A 409 -8.49 -6.37 19.44
N ILE A 410 -8.86 -6.59 18.18
CA ILE A 410 -10.00 -6.01 17.51
C ILE A 410 -10.83 -7.16 16.96
N VAL A 411 -12.12 -7.18 17.30
CA VAL A 411 -13.07 -8.18 16.80
C VAL A 411 -14.15 -7.45 16.00
N PRO A 412 -14.01 -7.38 14.66
CA PRO A 412 -15.01 -6.74 13.81
C PRO A 412 -16.22 -7.65 13.61
N PHE A 413 -17.42 -7.07 13.69
CA PHE A 413 -18.66 -7.78 13.37
C PHE A 413 -18.81 -7.98 11.86
N GLU A 414 -19.87 -8.66 11.41
CA GLU A 414 -20.16 -8.79 9.97
C GLU A 414 -20.56 -7.44 9.32
N VAL A 415 -20.51 -7.37 8.00
CA VAL A 415 -20.96 -6.18 7.25
C VAL A 415 -22.45 -5.96 7.49
N GLY A 416 -22.85 -4.72 7.76
CA GLY A 416 -24.21 -4.36 8.15
C GLY A 416 -24.48 -4.50 9.65
N MET A 417 -23.56 -5.09 10.43
CA MET A 417 -23.72 -5.26 11.88
C MET A 417 -23.03 -4.10 12.61
N CYS A 418 -23.78 -3.01 12.77
CA CYS A 418 -23.44 -1.85 13.58
C CYS A 418 -24.55 -1.52 14.57
N LEU A 419 -24.25 -0.74 15.61
CA LEU A 419 -25.18 -0.38 16.68
C LEU A 419 -26.49 0.22 16.17
N GLU A 420 -26.45 0.95 15.05
CA GLU A 420 -27.59 1.61 14.42
C GLU A 420 -28.53 0.61 13.72
N ASN A 421 -28.06 -0.60 13.41
CA ASN A 421 -28.87 -1.66 12.83
C ASN A 421 -29.68 -2.37 13.94
N PRO A 422 -31.03 -2.43 13.86
CA PRO A 422 -31.86 -3.15 14.84
C PRO A 422 -31.52 -4.64 15.01
N GLU A 423 -30.99 -5.28 13.96
CA GLU A 423 -30.58 -6.70 13.98
C GLU A 423 -29.32 -6.93 14.83
N PHE A 424 -28.51 -5.88 15.05
CA PHE A 424 -27.30 -5.95 15.87
C PHE A 424 -27.57 -6.44 17.29
N TYR A 425 -28.75 -6.14 17.85
CA TYR A 425 -29.17 -6.66 19.15
C TYR A 425 -29.10 -8.19 19.23
N TYR A 426 -29.51 -8.90 18.17
CA TYR A 426 -29.49 -10.36 18.15
C TYR A 426 -28.07 -10.91 18.09
N THR A 427 -27.18 -10.27 17.30
CA THR A 427 -25.75 -10.61 17.25
C THR A 427 -25.11 -10.53 18.64
N ILE A 428 -25.39 -9.46 19.39
CA ILE A 428 -24.89 -9.31 20.76
C ILE A 428 -25.52 -10.33 21.72
N MET A 429 -26.79 -10.68 21.51
CA MET A 429 -27.52 -11.65 22.31
C MET A 429 -27.00 -13.07 22.10
N ILE A 430 -26.67 -13.48 20.87
CA ILE A 430 -26.09 -14.80 20.57
C ILE A 430 -24.73 -14.92 21.26
N GLY A 431 -23.85 -13.94 21.02
CA GLY A 431 -22.60 -13.81 21.76
C GLY A 431 -21.41 -14.61 21.24
N ASP A 432 -21.44 -15.09 19.99
CA ASP A 432 -20.33 -15.88 19.39
C ASP A 432 -18.98 -15.13 19.42
N TRP A 433 -19.02 -13.81 19.30
CA TRP A 433 -17.86 -12.92 19.37
C TRP A 433 -17.12 -12.93 20.73
N ILE A 434 -17.74 -13.44 21.79
CA ILE A 434 -17.12 -13.52 23.12
C ILE A 434 -15.94 -14.49 23.09
N ASP A 435 -16.10 -15.61 22.38
CA ASP A 435 -15.06 -16.64 22.28
C ASP A 435 -13.86 -16.12 21.48
N ASP A 436 -14.10 -15.33 20.42
CA ASP A 436 -13.06 -14.65 19.66
C ASP A 436 -12.20 -13.68 20.49
N ILE A 437 -12.78 -13.10 21.56
CA ILE A 437 -12.06 -12.26 22.51
C ILE A 437 -11.37 -13.13 23.56
N ARG A 438 -12.08 -14.13 24.12
CA ARG A 438 -11.57 -15.02 25.16
C ARG A 438 -10.32 -15.75 24.70
N ASP A 439 -10.32 -16.30 23.49
CA ASP A 439 -9.23 -17.16 23.01
C ASP A 439 -7.98 -16.34 22.68
N LYS A 440 -8.13 -15.05 22.43
CA LYS A 440 -7.02 -14.12 22.16
C LYS A 440 -6.44 -13.52 23.42
N VAL A 441 -7.07 -13.69 24.60
CA VAL A 441 -6.58 -13.03 25.81
C VAL A 441 -6.77 -13.79 27.13
N LYS A 442 -5.73 -13.74 27.97
CA LYS A 442 -5.79 -14.11 29.40
C LYS A 442 -6.38 -12.95 30.23
N PHE A 443 -7.70 -12.81 30.26
CA PHE A 443 -8.43 -11.75 30.97
C PHE A 443 -9.50 -12.26 31.93
N GLU A 444 -9.97 -11.36 32.81
CA GLU A 444 -11.08 -11.63 33.72
C GLU A 444 -12.41 -11.71 32.95
N LEU A 445 -12.90 -12.93 32.70
CA LEU A 445 -14.13 -13.20 31.94
C LEU A 445 -15.35 -12.41 32.46
N LYS A 446 -15.37 -12.11 33.76
CA LYS A 446 -16.35 -11.26 34.42
C LYS A 446 -16.51 -9.89 33.74
N TYR A 447 -15.40 -9.26 33.33
CA TYR A 447 -15.41 -7.90 32.77
C TYR A 447 -16.01 -7.87 31.37
N LEU A 448 -15.68 -8.86 30.55
CA LEU A 448 -16.29 -9.08 29.24
C LEU A 448 -17.80 -9.34 29.34
N ILE A 449 -18.25 -10.11 30.33
CA ILE A 449 -19.67 -10.37 30.58
C ILE A 449 -20.41 -9.07 30.98
N GLU A 450 -19.81 -8.24 31.84
CA GLU A 450 -20.39 -6.95 32.22
C GLU A 450 -20.46 -5.97 31.03
N PHE A 451 -19.42 -5.93 30.19
CA PHE A 451 -19.47 -5.17 28.94
C PHE A 451 -20.60 -5.66 28.03
N ARG A 452 -20.74 -6.97 27.82
CA ARG A 452 -21.85 -7.56 27.03
C ARG A 452 -23.20 -7.13 27.58
N LYS A 453 -23.41 -7.16 28.90
CA LYS A 453 -24.68 -6.73 29.52
C LYS A 453 -25.00 -5.27 29.16
N LYS A 454 -24.02 -4.37 29.26
CA LYS A 454 -24.19 -2.96 28.88
C LYS A 454 -24.47 -2.79 27.39
N LEU A 455 -23.78 -3.56 26.55
CA LEU A 455 -23.96 -3.53 25.10
C LEU A 455 -25.33 -4.07 24.66
N MET A 456 -25.80 -5.15 25.29
CA MET A 456 -27.15 -5.69 25.11
C MET A 456 -28.22 -4.67 25.49
N ALA A 457 -28.06 -3.98 26.63
CA ALA A 457 -29.01 -2.96 27.06
C ALA A 457 -29.07 -1.79 26.06
N LYS A 458 -27.91 -1.34 25.54
CA LYS A 458 -27.83 -0.26 24.57
C LYS A 458 -28.45 -0.63 23.22
N SER A 459 -28.07 -1.78 22.67
CA SER A 459 -28.61 -2.28 21.40
C SER A 459 -30.12 -2.56 21.48
N LYS A 460 -30.62 -3.07 22.61
CA LYS A 460 -32.06 -3.25 22.84
C LYS A 460 -32.84 -1.94 22.77
N LYS A 461 -32.27 -0.86 23.32
CA LYS A 461 -32.88 0.47 23.28
C LYS A 461 -32.99 0.98 21.83
N VAL A 462 -31.89 0.89 21.07
CA VAL A 462 -31.87 1.30 19.65
C VAL A 462 -32.90 0.53 18.84
N LYS A 463 -32.96 -0.80 19.01
CA LYS A 463 -33.97 -1.64 18.36
C LYS A 463 -35.40 -1.19 18.68
N LYS A 464 -35.70 -0.93 19.95
CA LYS A 464 -37.03 -0.47 20.37
C LYS A 464 -37.40 0.86 19.71
N GLU A 465 -36.48 1.81 19.66
CA GLU A 465 -36.69 3.11 19.01
C GLU A 465 -36.94 2.96 17.50
N ALA A 466 -36.19 2.06 16.83
CA ALA A 466 -36.39 1.76 15.42
C ALA A 466 -37.75 1.09 15.14
N ASP A 467 -38.17 0.14 15.99
CA ASP A 467 -39.48 -0.52 15.89
C ASP A 467 -40.63 0.47 16.10
N GLU A 468 -40.49 1.42 17.03
CA GLU A 468 -41.46 2.48 17.28
C GLU A 468 -41.52 3.50 16.12
N ALA A 469 -40.37 3.88 15.55
CA ALA A 469 -40.32 4.75 14.38
C ALA A 469 -40.99 4.10 13.15
N LYS A 470 -40.74 2.80 12.93
CA LYS A 470 -41.38 2.02 11.87
C LYS A 470 -42.90 1.96 12.06
N ARG A 471 -43.37 1.75 13.29
CA ARG A 471 -44.81 1.77 13.61
C ARG A 471 -45.46 3.13 13.31
N ARG A 472 -44.81 4.23 13.72
CA ARG A 472 -45.29 5.59 13.44
C ARG A 472 -45.41 5.88 11.95
N GLN A 473 -44.37 5.54 11.18
CA GLN A 473 -44.38 5.68 9.73
C GLN A 473 -45.51 4.86 9.08
N GLU A 474 -45.72 3.62 9.52
CA GLU A 474 -46.82 2.79 9.03
C GLU A 474 -48.20 3.37 9.37
N GLU A 475 -48.34 4.04 10.52
CA GLU A 475 -49.59 4.70 10.91
C GLU A 475 -49.83 6.00 10.11
N GLU A 476 -48.79 6.82 9.90
CA GLU A 476 -48.85 8.00 9.04
C GLU A 476 -49.27 7.65 7.62
N TRP A 477 -48.68 6.59 7.03
CA TRP A 477 -49.11 6.10 5.73
C TRP A 477 -50.56 5.62 5.74
N ARG A 478 -51.00 4.93 6.79
CA ARG A 478 -52.42 4.55 6.90
C ARG A 478 -53.35 5.75 6.91
N LYS A 479 -53.00 6.83 7.61
CA LYS A 479 -53.77 8.09 7.66
C LYS A 479 -53.73 8.83 6.32
N ALA A 480 -52.56 8.97 5.69
CA ALA A 480 -52.42 9.62 4.39
C ALA A 480 -53.25 8.94 3.29
N TYR A 481 -53.45 7.62 3.39
CA TYR A 481 -54.27 6.85 2.45
C TYR A 481 -55.72 6.61 2.91
N GLN A 482 -56.16 7.13 4.08
CA GLN A 482 -57.55 7.01 4.52
C GLN A 482 -58.51 7.79 3.63
N ASP A 483 -58.09 8.97 3.15
CA ASP A 483 -58.89 9.91 2.35
C ASP A 483 -58.45 9.96 0.87
N PHE A 484 -57.60 9.03 0.44
CA PHE A 484 -57.17 8.97 -0.95
C PHE A 484 -58.39 8.71 -1.86
N ASN A 485 -58.73 9.69 -2.71
CA ASN A 485 -59.85 9.57 -3.64
C ASN A 485 -59.45 8.68 -4.82
N PHE A 486 -59.89 7.43 -4.77
CA PHE A 486 -59.55 6.39 -5.75
C PHE A 486 -60.22 6.57 -7.12
N ASP A 487 -61.17 7.49 -7.26
CA ASP A 487 -61.92 7.67 -8.53
C ASP A 487 -61.14 8.46 -9.60
N ASN A 488 -59.97 9.01 -9.28
CA ASN A 488 -59.21 9.93 -10.16
C ASN A 488 -57.89 9.39 -10.72
N PHE A 489 -57.62 8.08 -10.62
CA PHE A 489 -56.43 7.50 -11.27
C PHE A 489 -56.68 7.29 -12.77
N ARG A 490 -55.98 8.09 -13.58
CA ARG A 490 -56.06 8.09 -15.06
C ARG A 490 -55.76 6.69 -15.62
N THR A 491 -56.79 6.02 -16.11
CA THR A 491 -56.73 4.73 -16.81
C THR A 491 -55.78 4.80 -18.01
N LYS A 492 -54.67 4.06 -17.99
CA LYS A 492 -54.00 3.66 -19.25
C LYS A 492 -54.44 2.24 -19.58
N LYS A 493 -55.20 2.15 -20.67
CA LYS A 493 -55.85 0.96 -21.22
C LYS A 493 -54.86 -0.18 -21.52
N ASN A 494 -55.39 -1.38 -21.29
CA ASN A 494 -55.08 -2.69 -21.90
C ASN A 494 -54.22 -3.66 -21.08
N ALA A 495 -54.88 -4.55 -20.35
CA ALA A 495 -54.48 -5.95 -20.20
C ALA A 495 -55.74 -6.82 -20.35
N ALA A 496 -55.61 -7.94 -21.05
CA ALA A 496 -56.72 -8.79 -21.43
C ALA A 496 -57.13 -9.75 -20.30
N ILE A 497 -58.43 -10.04 -20.20
CA ILE A 497 -59.12 -11.01 -19.30
C ILE A 497 -58.52 -12.39 -19.15
N ASP A 498 -57.98 -12.77 -20.28
CA ASP A 498 -58.01 -14.10 -20.83
C ASP A 498 -56.87 -14.95 -20.26
N MET A 499 -56.14 -14.38 -19.29
CA MET A 499 -55.00 -14.98 -18.61
C MET A 499 -55.37 -15.68 -17.30
N PHE A 500 -56.61 -15.57 -16.82
CA PHE A 500 -57.06 -16.18 -15.56
C PHE A 500 -58.01 -17.34 -15.80
N THR A 501 -57.78 -18.44 -15.10
CA THR A 501 -58.66 -19.61 -15.09
C THR A 501 -60.03 -19.27 -14.47
N GLU A 502 -61.08 -20.05 -14.76
CA GLU A 502 -62.43 -19.80 -14.23
C GLU A 502 -62.47 -19.81 -12.68
N ASP A 503 -61.65 -20.65 -12.05
CA ASP A 503 -61.54 -20.73 -10.59
C ASP A 503 -60.87 -19.49 -9.99
N GLU A 504 -59.83 -18.96 -10.64
CA GLU A 504 -59.18 -17.70 -10.25
C GLU A 504 -60.12 -16.51 -10.42
N GLN A 505 -60.92 -16.49 -11.50
CA GLN A 505 -61.94 -15.47 -11.70
C GLN A 505 -63.02 -15.54 -10.63
N LYS A 506 -63.44 -16.73 -10.20
CA LYS A 506 -64.42 -16.93 -9.12
C LYS A 506 -63.89 -16.51 -7.76
N PHE A 507 -62.66 -16.89 -7.40
CA PHE A 507 -61.99 -16.45 -6.17
C PHE A 507 -61.84 -14.92 -6.11
N LEU A 508 -61.47 -14.29 -7.23
CA LEU A 508 -61.39 -12.84 -7.35
C LEU A 508 -62.78 -12.18 -7.20
N LYS A 509 -63.82 -12.78 -7.80
CA LYS A 509 -65.21 -12.30 -7.71
C LYS A 509 -65.75 -12.35 -6.28
N ASP A 510 -65.46 -13.43 -5.55
CA ASP A 510 -65.88 -13.62 -4.16
C ASP A 510 -65.17 -12.65 -3.20
N MET A 511 -63.87 -12.39 -3.41
CA MET A 511 -63.11 -11.41 -2.63
C MET A 511 -63.58 -9.97 -2.85
N LEU A 512 -64.13 -9.65 -4.03
CA LEU A 512 -64.60 -8.31 -4.41
C LEU A 512 -66.03 -7.99 -3.96
N GLN A 513 -66.82 -8.99 -3.57
CA GLN A 513 -68.15 -8.77 -2.99
C GLN A 513 -68.08 -8.24 -1.54
N ASP A 514 -66.96 -8.47 -0.83
CA ASP A 514 -66.68 -7.83 0.46
C ASP A 514 -65.82 -6.57 0.26
N LYS A 515 -66.50 -5.43 0.07
CA LYS A 515 -65.87 -4.10 -0.06
C LYS A 515 -64.86 -3.78 1.04
N THR A 516 -65.05 -4.31 2.24
CA THR A 516 -64.17 -4.04 3.39
C THR A 516 -62.89 -4.86 3.30
N LEU A 517 -63.01 -6.12 2.89
CA LEU A 517 -61.89 -7.04 2.72
C LEU A 517 -61.01 -6.64 1.52
N TRP A 518 -61.64 -6.28 0.39
CA TRP A 518 -60.94 -5.76 -0.79
C TRP A 518 -60.15 -4.47 -0.47
N LYS A 519 -60.78 -3.50 0.20
CA LYS A 519 -60.11 -2.25 0.60
C LYS A 519 -58.91 -2.54 1.52
N LYS A 520 -59.02 -3.47 2.47
CA LYS A 520 -57.91 -3.89 3.33
C LYS A 520 -56.78 -4.58 2.56
N PHE A 521 -57.12 -5.50 1.64
CA PHE A 521 -56.14 -6.24 0.83
C PHE A 521 -55.39 -5.32 -0.13
N TYR A 522 -56.11 -4.43 -0.82
CA TYR A 522 -55.54 -3.45 -1.74
C TYR A 522 -54.64 -2.44 -1.02
N VAL A 523 -55.08 -1.86 0.12
CA VAL A 523 -54.26 -0.93 0.92
C VAL A 523 -53.00 -1.61 1.45
N LYS A 524 -53.11 -2.86 1.94
CA LYS A 524 -51.96 -3.63 2.43
C LYS A 524 -50.96 -3.95 1.31
N THR A 525 -51.44 -4.20 0.10
CA THR A 525 -50.61 -4.45 -1.08
C THR A 525 -49.99 -3.15 -1.59
N ALA A 526 -50.74 -2.06 -1.68
CA ALA A 526 -50.23 -0.75 -2.07
C ALA A 526 -49.15 -0.22 -1.12
N ILE A 527 -49.30 -0.39 0.20
CA ILE A 527 -48.27 -0.04 1.20
C ILE A 527 -47.00 -0.88 1.03
N LYS A 528 -47.12 -2.16 0.63
CA LYS A 528 -45.96 -3.02 0.33
C LYS A 528 -45.23 -2.62 -0.95
N VAL A 529 -45.91 -1.91 -1.85
CA VAL A 529 -45.48 -1.61 -3.23
C VAL A 529 -45.18 -0.10 -3.39
N HIS A 530 -45.14 0.66 -2.29
CA HIS A 530 -44.96 2.12 -2.28
C HIS A 530 -43.63 2.57 -2.92
N PRO A 531 -43.62 3.62 -3.77
CA PRO A 531 -42.43 4.09 -4.51
C PRO A 531 -41.19 4.28 -3.63
N ASP A 532 -41.32 4.90 -2.46
CA ASP A 532 -40.19 5.14 -1.55
C ASP A 532 -39.64 3.89 -0.84
N ARG A 533 -40.43 2.82 -0.71
CA ARG A 533 -39.92 1.51 -0.24
C ARG A 533 -39.19 0.76 -1.35
N VAL A 534 -39.69 0.91 -2.57
CA VAL A 534 -39.18 0.22 -3.75
C VAL A 534 -37.92 0.91 -4.32
N ALA A 535 -37.76 2.22 -4.08
CA ALA A 535 -36.57 2.99 -4.45
C ALA A 535 -35.28 2.51 -3.74
N LYS A 536 -35.38 1.82 -2.60
CA LYS A 536 -34.22 1.22 -1.90
C LYS A 536 -33.68 -0.06 -2.55
N ASP A 537 -34.50 -0.77 -3.34
CA ASP A 537 -34.18 -2.11 -3.88
C ASP A 537 -33.88 -2.09 -5.41
N GLY A 538 -33.71 -0.90 -5.99
CA GLY A 538 -33.29 -0.71 -7.39
C GLY A 538 -34.39 -0.90 -8.45
N GLU A 539 -33.99 -0.76 -9.72
CA GLU A 539 -34.89 -0.63 -10.89
C GLU A 539 -35.77 -1.86 -11.14
N ILE A 540 -35.32 -3.06 -10.72
CA ILE A 540 -36.04 -4.33 -10.89
C ILE A 540 -37.23 -4.41 -9.94
N ALA A 541 -37.06 -3.94 -8.69
CA ALA A 541 -38.14 -3.91 -7.70
C ALA A 541 -39.23 -2.91 -8.15
N VAL A 542 -38.84 -1.77 -8.73
CA VAL A 542 -39.75 -0.76 -9.31
C VAL A 542 -40.59 -1.36 -10.43
N LYS A 543 -39.97 -2.07 -11.38
CA LYS A 543 -40.72 -2.74 -12.46
C LYS A 543 -41.67 -3.81 -11.93
N LYS A 544 -41.27 -4.58 -10.91
CA LYS A 544 -42.12 -5.63 -10.31
C LYS A 544 -43.33 -5.03 -9.58
N ALA A 545 -43.12 -3.93 -8.87
CA ALA A 545 -44.14 -3.14 -8.21
C ALA A 545 -45.16 -2.54 -9.19
N GLU A 546 -44.67 -1.91 -10.25
CA GLU A 546 -45.51 -1.35 -11.32
C GLU A 546 -46.34 -2.43 -12.02
N ASN A 547 -45.75 -3.60 -12.28
CA ASN A 547 -46.45 -4.71 -12.94
C ASN A 547 -47.53 -5.31 -12.03
N GLN A 548 -47.28 -5.46 -10.73
CA GLN A 548 -48.29 -5.91 -9.76
C GLN A 548 -49.45 -4.92 -9.64
N MET A 549 -49.16 -3.62 -9.66
CA MET A 549 -50.20 -2.59 -9.58
C MET A 549 -51.02 -2.48 -10.88
N LYS A 550 -50.38 -2.64 -12.04
CA LYS A 550 -51.06 -2.74 -13.35
C LYS A 550 -52.00 -3.95 -13.39
N LEU A 551 -51.58 -5.10 -12.86
CA LEU A 551 -52.41 -6.30 -12.79
C LEU A 551 -53.65 -6.09 -11.90
N LEU A 552 -53.46 -5.52 -10.71
CA LEU A 552 -54.56 -5.20 -9.78
C LEU A 552 -55.57 -4.23 -10.38
N ASN A 553 -55.10 -3.21 -11.08
CA ASN A 553 -55.97 -2.22 -11.74
C ASN A 553 -56.71 -2.81 -12.95
N ALA A 554 -56.06 -3.67 -13.73
CA ALA A 554 -56.70 -4.36 -14.85
C ALA A 554 -57.82 -5.32 -14.39
N ILE A 555 -57.60 -6.01 -13.27
CA ILE A 555 -58.62 -6.86 -12.63
C ILE A 555 -59.82 -6.00 -12.19
N ASN A 556 -59.58 -4.86 -11.54
CA ASN A 556 -60.64 -3.95 -11.08
C ASN A 556 -61.47 -3.37 -12.25
N ASP A 557 -60.82 -2.91 -13.31
CA ASP A 557 -61.47 -2.28 -14.48
C ASP A 557 -62.39 -3.24 -15.25
N LYS A 558 -62.01 -4.51 -15.39
CA LYS A 558 -62.86 -5.47 -16.10
C LYS A 558 -64.03 -5.94 -15.25
N ILE A 559 -63.87 -5.97 -13.94
CA ILE A 559 -64.94 -6.38 -13.03
C ILE A 559 -66.03 -5.31 -12.96
N GLN A 560 -65.67 -4.02 -13.01
CA GLN A 560 -66.65 -2.93 -13.17
C GLN A 560 -67.38 -2.91 -14.52
N LYS A 561 -66.88 -3.63 -15.52
CA LYS A 561 -67.55 -3.78 -16.83
C LYS A 561 -68.39 -5.04 -16.95
N CYS A 562 -68.26 -5.98 -16.00
CA CYS A 562 -68.97 -7.26 -15.99
C CYS A 562 -70.06 -7.36 -14.91
N CYS A 563 -70.14 -6.37 -14.00
CA CYS A 563 -71.30 -6.09 -13.17
C CYS A 563 -72.07 -4.91 -13.79
#